data_AF-A0A822YE56-F1
#
_entry.id   AF-A0A822YE56-F1
#
_cell.length_a   1.000
_cell.length_b   1.000
_cell.length_c   1.000
_cell.angle_alpha   90.00
_cell.angle_beta   90.00
_cell.angle_gamma   90.00
#
_symmetry.space_group_name_H-M   'P 1'
#
loop_
_entity.id
_entity.type
_entity.pdbx_description
1 polymer ?
#
loop_
_entity_poly.entity_id
_entity_poly.type
_entity_poly.pdbx_seq_one_letter_code
_entity_poly.pdbx_strand_id
1 'polypeptide(L)'
;MEVPDTKTSSSYVKPPWLFKGSALYQLHLVKAETARAFIPKDFRLVEAFGYTLGGFFLAHYDDSPAGIFDELVVIAGIVWNPPTSCA
;
A
#
# COMPACT_ATOMS: atom_id res chain seq x y z
N MET A 1 -21.31 -12.60 39.41
CA MET A 1 -20.89 -11.24 39.00
C MET A 1 -19.62 -11.44 38.21
N GLU A 2 -19.74 -11.51 36.89
CA GLU A 2 -18.59 -11.72 36.00
C GLU A 2 -17.73 -10.46 36.03
N VAL A 3 -16.42 -10.65 36.28
CA VAL A 3 -15.45 -9.57 36.31
C VAL A 3 -15.31 -9.05 34.88
N PRO A 4 -15.53 -7.75 34.63
CA PRO A 4 -15.38 -7.20 33.29
C PRO A 4 -13.92 -7.35 32.88
N ASP A 5 -13.71 -8.01 31.75
CA ASP A 5 -12.41 -8.26 31.16
C ASP A 5 -11.81 -6.91 30.73
N THR A 6 -11.01 -6.31 31.62
CA THR A 6 -10.21 -5.12 31.34
C THR A 6 -9.17 -5.47 30.29
N LYS A 7 -9.55 -5.35 29.01
CA LYS A 7 -8.64 -5.45 27.87
C LYS A 7 -7.61 -4.34 27.93
N THR A 8 -6.48 -4.64 28.55
CA THR A 8 -5.28 -3.84 28.51
C THR A 8 -4.47 -4.25 27.27
N SER A 9 -3.91 -3.25 26.58
CA SER A 9 -2.86 -3.31 25.54
C SER A 9 -3.17 -3.83 24.13
N SER A 10 -3.30 -2.87 23.19
CA SER A 10 -2.51 -2.78 21.96
C SER A 10 -2.18 -4.08 21.20
N SER A 11 -3.16 -4.71 20.55
CA SER A 11 -2.87 -5.60 19.44
C SER A 11 -4.03 -5.61 18.44
N TYR A 12 -3.73 -5.39 17.15
CA TYR A 12 -4.67 -5.60 16.06
C TYR A 12 -5.28 -7.02 16.12
N VAL A 13 -6.47 -7.21 15.56
CA VAL A 13 -7.07 -8.55 15.45
C VAL A 13 -6.14 -9.51 14.71
N LYS A 14 -6.28 -10.84 14.89
CA LYS A 14 -5.45 -11.81 14.16
C LYS A 14 -5.83 -11.84 12.67
N PRO A 15 -4.87 -12.05 11.75
CA PRO A 15 -5.17 -12.19 10.32
C PRO A 15 -6.02 -13.44 10.02
N PRO A 16 -6.73 -13.49 8.87
CA PRO A 16 -6.72 -12.51 7.78
C PRO A 16 -7.48 -11.22 8.14
N TRP A 17 -6.90 -10.09 7.75
CA TRP A 17 -7.51 -8.78 7.93
C TRP A 17 -8.42 -8.46 6.76
N LEU A 18 -9.67 -8.10 7.07
CA LEU A 18 -10.63 -7.67 6.09
C LEU A 18 -10.81 -6.16 6.19
N PHE A 19 -10.62 -5.47 5.07
CA PHE A 19 -10.87 -4.05 4.92
C PHE A 19 -12.05 -3.87 3.96
N LYS A 20 -13.02 -3.03 4.31
CA LYS A 20 -14.12 -2.63 3.42
C LYS A 20 -14.16 -1.12 3.29
N GLY A 21 -14.65 -0.66 2.15
CA GLY A 21 -14.70 0.75 1.84
C GLY A 21 -14.73 1.04 0.35
N SER A 22 -14.30 2.24 0.00
CA SER A 22 -14.17 2.70 -1.39
C SER A 22 -12.74 3.18 -1.66
N ALA A 23 -12.29 3.07 -2.90
CA ALA A 23 -10.95 3.50 -3.28
C ALA A 23 -10.91 4.15 -4.67
N LEU A 24 -9.99 5.08 -4.83
CA LEU A 24 -9.64 5.74 -6.08
C LEU A 24 -8.15 5.49 -6.37
N TYR A 25 -7.89 4.87 -7.53
CA TYR A 25 -6.55 4.80 -8.10
C TYR A 25 -6.38 5.91 -9.12
N GLN A 26 -5.31 6.70 -8.97
CA GLN A 26 -4.90 7.65 -9.98
C GLN A 26 -3.46 7.35 -10.38
N LEU A 27 -3.29 6.83 -11.59
CA LEU A 27 -1.99 6.45 -12.13
C LEU A 27 -1.29 7.63 -12.79
N HIS A 28 0.02 7.75 -12.57
CA HIS A 28 0.85 8.82 -13.12
C HIS A 28 2.15 8.27 -13.73
N LEU A 29 2.64 8.95 -14.76
CA LEU A 29 4.02 8.78 -15.19
C LEU A 29 4.93 9.55 -14.24
N VAL A 30 5.79 8.82 -13.53
CA VAL A 30 6.77 9.37 -12.60
C VAL A 30 8.14 9.26 -13.25
N LYS A 31 8.95 10.32 -13.21
CA LYS A 31 10.31 10.28 -13.74
C LYS A 31 11.10 9.18 -13.02
N ALA A 32 11.78 8.33 -13.79
CA ALA A 32 12.53 7.20 -13.27
C ALA A 32 13.60 7.63 -12.24
N GLU A 33 14.30 8.74 -12.53
CA GLU A 33 15.28 9.33 -11.61
C GLU A 33 14.67 9.69 -10.24
N THR A 34 13.45 10.21 -10.22
CA THR A 34 12.73 10.58 -9.00
C THR A 34 12.25 9.34 -8.27
N ALA A 35 11.64 8.39 -8.98
CA ALA A 35 11.17 7.12 -8.41
C ALA A 35 12.32 6.32 -7.78
N ARG A 36 13.53 6.39 -8.36
CA ARG A 36 14.70 5.64 -7.90
C ARG A 36 15.19 6.02 -6.50
N ALA A 37 14.92 7.24 -6.04
CA ALA A 37 15.25 7.64 -4.69
C ALA A 37 14.47 6.88 -3.61
N PHE A 38 13.29 6.33 -3.95
CA PHE A 38 12.37 5.68 -3.01
C PHE A 38 12.33 4.15 -3.15
N ILE A 39 12.99 3.59 -4.16
CA ILE A 39 12.95 2.15 -4.46
C ILE A 39 14.28 1.51 -4.04
N PRO A 40 14.27 0.43 -3.22
CA PRO A 40 15.49 -0.28 -2.86
C PRO A 40 16.29 -0.73 -4.08
N LYS A 41 17.62 -0.66 -4.00
CA LYS A 41 18.53 -0.87 -5.14
C LYS A 41 18.45 -2.26 -5.75
N ASP A 42 18.06 -3.26 -4.96
CA ASP A 42 17.94 -4.65 -5.39
C ASP A 42 16.70 -4.88 -6.29
N PHE A 43 15.75 -3.93 -6.31
CA PHE A 43 14.58 -4.00 -7.17
C PHE A 43 14.80 -3.27 -8.50
N ARG A 44 14.72 -4.02 -9.59
CA ARG A 44 14.75 -3.47 -10.95
C ARG A 44 13.46 -2.67 -11.23
N LEU A 45 13.59 -1.40 -11.62
CA LEU A 45 12.46 -0.57 -12.03
C LEU A 45 11.88 -1.06 -13.35
N VAL A 46 10.56 -1.04 -13.46
CA VAL A 46 9.88 -1.06 -14.76
C VAL A 46 9.84 0.38 -15.27
N GLU A 47 10.64 0.68 -16.29
CA GLU A 47 10.72 2.03 -16.88
C GLU A 47 10.65 1.98 -18.40
N ALA A 48 10.07 3.03 -18.98
CA ALA A 48 10.05 3.29 -20.42
C ALA A 48 10.21 4.79 -20.65
N PHE A 49 11.08 5.18 -21.59
CA PHE A 49 11.34 6.58 -21.95
C PHE A 49 11.73 7.48 -20.76
N GLY A 50 12.40 6.93 -19.74
CA GLY A 50 12.80 7.67 -18.53
C GLY A 50 11.67 7.87 -17.52
N TYR A 51 10.54 7.19 -17.66
CA TYR A 51 9.42 7.21 -16.72
C TYR A 51 9.07 5.80 -16.25
N THR A 52 8.48 5.71 -15.07
CA THR A 52 7.81 4.52 -14.54
C THR A 52 6.34 4.86 -14.27
N LEU A 53 5.52 3.83 -14.09
CA LEU A 53 4.13 3.99 -13.65
C LEU A 53 4.09 4.03 -12.12
N GLY A 54 3.63 5.14 -11.57
CA GLY A 54 3.36 5.33 -10.15
C GLY A 54 1.98 5.93 -9.94
N GLY A 55 1.79 6.68 -8.86
CA GLY A 55 0.57 7.47 -8.64
C GLY A 55 0.09 7.48 -7.20
N PHE A 56 -1.21 7.64 -7.02
CA PHE A 56 -1.87 7.67 -5.72
C PHE A 56 -2.93 6.58 -5.60
N PHE A 57 -3.04 6.01 -4.41
CA PHE A 57 -4.19 5.24 -3.97
C PHE A 57 -4.81 5.96 -2.78
N LEU A 58 -6.05 6.39 -2.97
CA LEU A 58 -6.86 7.03 -1.95
C LEU A 58 -7.96 6.06 -1.54
N ALA A 59 -8.07 5.75 -0.26
CA ALA A 59 -9.13 4.87 0.25
C ALA A 59 -9.84 5.49 1.44
N HIS A 60 -11.14 5.26 1.50
CA HIS A 60 -11.96 5.48 2.69
C HIS A 60 -12.42 4.11 3.18
N TYR A 61 -11.95 3.69 4.36
CA TYR A 61 -12.33 2.42 4.98
C TYR A 61 -13.43 2.64 6.01
N ASP A 62 -14.59 2.03 5.80
CA ASP A 62 -15.72 2.04 6.74
C ASP A 62 -15.72 0.84 7.71
N ASP A 63 -14.88 -0.18 7.45
CA ASP A 63 -14.66 -1.33 8.32
C ASP A 63 -13.22 -1.85 8.18
N SER A 64 -12.47 -1.93 9.29
CA SER A 64 -11.13 -2.50 9.33
C SER A 64 -10.67 -2.92 10.73
N PRO A 65 -9.63 -3.77 10.85
CA PRO A 65 -8.92 -4.07 12.10
C PRO A 65 -8.41 -2.86 12.90
N ALA A 66 -8.20 -1.72 12.24
CA ALA A 66 -7.69 -0.49 12.82
C ALA A 66 -8.79 0.56 13.07
N GLY A 67 -10.06 0.22 12.83
CA GLY A 67 -11.18 1.15 12.86
C GLY A 67 -11.45 1.81 11.51
N ILE A 68 -12.26 2.88 11.51
CA ILE A 68 -12.59 3.67 10.32
C ILE A 68 -11.48 4.68 10.08
N PHE A 69 -10.95 4.76 8.87
CA PHE A 69 -9.91 5.73 8.52
C PHE A 69 -9.82 5.99 7.01
N ASP A 70 -9.22 7.12 6.66
CA ASP A 70 -8.81 7.44 5.30
C ASP A 70 -7.33 7.11 5.09
N GLU A 71 -7.00 6.51 3.95
CA GLU A 71 -5.63 6.15 3.57
C GLU A 71 -5.22 6.89 2.29
N LEU A 72 -4.01 7.46 2.31
CA LEU A 72 -3.31 7.93 1.12
C LEU A 72 -2.00 7.15 1.00
N VAL A 73 -1.87 6.39 -0.09
CA VAL A 73 -0.62 5.73 -0.48
C VAL A 73 -0.05 6.41 -1.71
N VAL A 74 1.20 6.86 -1.61
CA VAL A 74 1.98 7.36 -2.75
C VAL A 74 2.82 6.23 -3.31
N ILE A 75 2.58 5.86 -4.56
CA ILE A 75 3.25 4.76 -5.25
C ILE A 75 4.36 5.34 -6.14
N ALA A 76 5.62 5.11 -5.77
CA ALA A 76 6.76 5.68 -6.47
C ALA A 76 6.98 5.10 -7.88
N GLY A 77 6.72 3.81 -8.07
CA GLY A 77 6.96 3.11 -9.34
C GLY A 77 6.69 1.61 -9.26
N ILE A 78 6.60 0.95 -10.41
CA ILE A 78 6.49 -0.52 -10.50
C ILE A 78 7.88 -1.15 -10.57
N VAL A 79 8.06 -2.27 -9.87
CA VAL A 79 9.30 -3.05 -9.88
C VAL A 79 9.07 -4.46 -10.40
N TRP A 80 10.10 -5.06 -10.97
CA TRP A 80 10.09 -6.47 -11.37
C TRP A 80 10.20 -7.38 -10.14
N ASN A 81 9.35 -8.40 -10.06
CA ASN A 81 9.42 -9.47 -9.06
C ASN A 81 9.67 -10.84 -9.75
N PRO A 82 10.90 -11.17 -10.14
CA PRO A 82 11.20 -12.47 -10.73
C PRO A 82 10.98 -13.62 -9.73
N PRO A 83 10.48 -14.79 -10.15
CA PRO A 83 10.04 -15.16 -11.50
C PRO A 83 8.58 -14.78 -11.82
N THR A 84 7.84 -14.22 -10.86
CA THR A 84 6.38 -13.96 -11.01
C THR A 84 6.04 -12.86 -12.01
N SER A 85 6.95 -11.91 -12.23
CA SER A 85 6.81 -10.92 -13.30
C SER A 85 7.37 -11.51 -14.59
N CYS A 86 6.49 -12.02 -15.45
CA CYS A 86 6.85 -12.39 -16.82
C CYS A 86 7.07 -11.11 -17.64
N ALA A 87 8.18 -11.06 -18.37
CA ALA A 87 8.38 -10.13 -19.48
C ALA A 87 7.75 -10.71 -20.76
#